data_AF-A0A937NT29-F1
#
_entry.id   AF-A0A937NT29-F1
#
_cell.length_a   1.000
_cell.length_b   1.000
_cell.length_c   1.000
_cell.angle_alpha   90.00
_cell.angle_beta   90.00
_cell.angle_gamma   90.00
#
_symmetry.space_group_name_H-M   'P 1'
#
loop_
_entity.id
_entity.type
_entity.pdbx_description
1 polymer ?
#
loop_
_entity_poly.entity_id
_entity_poly.type
_entity_poly.pdbx_seq_one_letter_code
_entity_poly.pdbx_strand_id
1 'polypeptide(L)'
;MKPLLTAEISRDEVGITLYCPELDIHTSGQTEAEARGKFIDTIFEYWHFLMAHDEFNQETPYREHLALLTEKVIPSLTQASLHSPHRPPTFLDRITVPKNQLMPPAMRR
;
A
#
# COMPACT_ATOMS: atom_id res chain seq x y z
N MET A 1 -22.77 2.21 2.11
CA MET A 1 -21.42 2.40 2.68
C MET A 1 -20.65 3.28 1.71
N LYS A 2 -20.05 4.38 2.17
CA LYS A 2 -19.23 5.25 1.32
C LYS A 2 -17.85 4.57 1.16
N PRO A 3 -17.27 4.48 -0.05
CA PRO A 3 -15.93 3.92 -0.22
C PRO A 3 -14.91 4.73 0.59
N LEU A 4 -13.87 4.06 1.11
CA LEU A 4 -12.85 4.69 1.96
C LEU A 4 -11.90 5.61 1.17
N LEU A 5 -11.66 5.26 -0.08
CA LEU A 5 -10.93 6.05 -1.08
C LEU A 5 -11.69 5.97 -2.40
N THR A 6 -11.69 7.06 -3.15
CA THR A 6 -12.20 7.11 -4.51
C THR A 6 -11.00 7.00 -5.46
N ALA A 7 -11.09 6.11 -6.45
CA ALA A 7 -10.09 6.02 -7.51
C ALA A 7 -10.77 6.38 -8.83
N GLU A 8 -10.48 7.57 -9.34
CA GLU A 8 -10.89 8.01 -10.65
C GLU A 8 -10.00 7.35 -11.70
N ILE A 9 -10.62 6.64 -12.65
CA ILE A 9 -9.91 5.88 -13.69
C ILE A 9 -10.06 6.61 -15.01
N SER A 10 -8.95 7.10 -15.54
CA SER A 10 -8.85 7.65 -16.89
C SER A 10 -8.15 6.65 -17.80
N ARG A 11 -8.69 6.44 -18.99
CA ARG A 11 -8.11 5.55 -20.01
C ARG A 11 -7.88 6.35 -21.28
N ASP A 12 -6.66 6.31 -21.77
CA ASP A 12 -6.22 7.05 -22.96
C ASP A 12 -5.30 6.18 -23.82
N GLU A 13 -4.82 6.72 -24.94
CA GLU A 13 -3.97 6.01 -25.91
C GLU A 13 -2.60 5.59 -25.32
N VAL A 14 -2.18 6.21 -24.22
CA VAL A 14 -0.90 5.97 -23.53
C VAL A 14 -1.06 4.96 -22.39
N GLY A 15 -2.28 4.73 -21.89
CA GLY A 15 -2.56 3.69 -20.89
C GLY A 15 -3.73 4.01 -19.97
N ILE A 16 -3.59 3.58 -18.71
CA ILE A 16 -4.58 3.74 -17.65
C ILE A 16 -3.97 4.56 -16.53
N THR A 17 -4.65 5.64 -16.16
CA THR A 17 -4.30 6.54 -15.07
C THR A 17 -5.32 6.40 -13.95
N LEU A 18 -4.85 6.28 -12.72
CA LEU A 18 -5.64 6.28 -11.50
C LEU A 18 -5.32 7.56 -10.72
N TYR A 19 -6.36 8.27 -10.31
CA TYR A 19 -6.26 9.42 -9.42
C TYR A 19 -7.09 9.20 -8.15
N CYS A 20 -6.51 9.51 -7.01
CA CYS A 20 -7.17 9.51 -5.72
C CYS A 20 -7.19 10.93 -5.14
N PRO A 21 -8.33 11.63 -5.25
CA PRO A 21 -8.44 13.01 -4.78
C PRO A 21 -8.30 13.12 -3.25
N GLU A 22 -8.64 12.08 -2.49
CA GLU A 22 -8.53 12.10 -1.03
C GLU A 22 -7.10 12.08 -0.50
N LEU A 23 -6.13 11.62 -1.31
CA LEU A 23 -4.72 11.54 -0.94
C LEU A 23 -3.81 12.32 -1.90
N ASP A 24 -4.38 12.93 -2.93
CA ASP A 24 -3.69 13.55 -4.05
C ASP A 24 -2.65 12.62 -4.73
N ILE A 25 -3.00 11.34 -4.85
CA ILE A 25 -2.11 10.31 -5.44
C ILE A 25 -2.50 10.05 -6.88
N HIS A 26 -1.52 10.10 -7.78
CA HIS A 26 -1.66 9.74 -9.19
C HIS A 26 -0.75 8.56 -9.53
N THR A 27 -1.29 7.53 -10.17
CA THR A 27 -0.50 6.44 -10.74
C THR A 27 -0.93 6.14 -12.17
N SER A 28 -0.01 5.62 -12.97
CA SER A 28 -0.29 5.22 -14.34
C SER A 28 0.35 3.88 -14.68
N GLY A 29 -0.28 3.15 -15.60
CA GLY A 29 0.24 1.88 -16.09
C GLY A 29 -0.37 1.49 -17.43
N GLN A 30 0.27 0.53 -18.11
CA GLN A 30 -0.22 0.05 -19.41
C GLN A 30 -1.50 -0.79 -19.30
N THR A 31 -1.74 -1.38 -18.13
CA THR A 31 -2.95 -2.18 -17.83
C THR A 31 -3.58 -1.74 -16.52
N GLU A 32 -4.86 -2.09 -16.32
CA GLU A 32 -5.59 -1.73 -15.10
C GLU A 32 -4.97 -2.43 -13.88
N ALA A 33 -4.50 -3.68 -14.07
CA ALA A 33 -3.83 -4.43 -13.03
C ALA A 33 -2.49 -3.78 -12.62
N GLU A 34 -1.71 -3.30 -13.58
CA GLU A 34 -0.46 -2.60 -13.31
C GLU A 34 -0.70 -1.26 -12.60
N ALA A 35 -1.63 -0.45 -13.11
CA ALA A 35 -1.98 0.84 -12.52
C ALA A 35 -2.48 0.65 -11.07
N ARG A 36 -3.32 -0.36 -10.82
CA ARG A 36 -3.79 -0.71 -9.47
C ARG A 36 -2.69 -1.22 -8.56
N GLY A 37 -1.79 -2.06 -9.06
CA GLY A 37 -0.63 -2.53 -8.28
C GLY A 37 0.22 -1.36 -7.81
N LYS A 38 0.62 -0.48 -8.74
CA LYS A 38 1.34 0.76 -8.43
C LYS A 38 0.57 1.65 -7.46
N PHE A 39 -0.74 1.78 -7.62
CA PHE A 39 -1.58 2.59 -6.74
C PHE A 39 -1.53 2.11 -5.28
N ILE A 40 -1.59 0.80 -5.06
CA ILE A 40 -1.49 0.21 -3.72
C ILE A 40 -0.08 0.44 -3.16
N ASP A 41 0.96 0.19 -3.95
CA ASP A 41 2.34 0.39 -3.52
C ASP A 41 2.60 1.87 -3.13
N THR A 42 2.14 2.82 -3.96
CA THR A 42 2.27 4.26 -3.68
C THR A 42 1.53 4.68 -2.40
N ILE A 43 0.37 4.07 -2.09
CA ILE A 43 -0.32 4.32 -0.81
C ILE A 43 0.56 3.90 0.38
N PHE A 44 1.19 2.73 0.31
CA PHE A 44 2.07 2.26 1.38
C PHE A 44 3.34 3.11 1.49
N GLU A 45 3.96 3.46 0.36
CA GLU A 45 5.13 4.34 0.32
C GLU A 45 4.81 5.71 0.92
N TYR A 46 3.67 6.29 0.57
CA TYR A 46 3.22 7.57 1.10
C TYR A 46 2.95 7.51 2.61
N TRP A 47 2.28 6.45 3.07
CA TRP A 47 2.08 6.23 4.50
C TRP A 47 3.40 6.09 5.27
N HIS A 48 4.34 5.31 4.73
CA HIS A 48 5.68 5.16 5.32
C HIS A 48 6.45 6.47 5.34
N PHE A 49 6.35 7.28 4.28
CA PHE A 49 6.96 8.60 4.22
C PHE A 49 6.42 9.51 5.32
N LEU A 50 5.09 9.61 5.47
CA LEU A 50 4.48 10.42 6.54
C LEU A 50 4.87 9.93 7.93
N MET A 51 4.88 8.60 8.15
CA MET A 51 5.31 8.00 9.42
C MET A 51 6.79 8.25 9.76
N ALA A 52 7.66 8.36 8.75
CA ALA A 52 9.09 8.58 8.95
C ALA A 52 9.43 10.06 9.17
N HIS A 53 8.55 10.97 8.75
CA HIS A 53 8.78 12.42 8.77
C HIS A 53 7.72 13.12 9.62
N ASP A 54 7.92 13.09 10.95
CA ASP A 54 7.02 13.69 11.96
C ASP A 54 6.74 15.19 11.76
N GLU A 55 7.60 15.90 11.02
CA GLU A 55 7.39 17.31 10.66
C GLU A 55 6.08 17.52 9.87
N PHE A 56 5.71 16.57 8.99
CA PHE A 56 4.49 16.65 8.19
C PHE A 56 3.24 16.28 8.99
N ASN A 57 3.38 15.64 10.16
CA ASN A 57 2.24 15.17 10.96
C ASN A 57 1.40 16.30 11.55
N GLN A 58 1.92 17.53 11.56
CA GLN A 58 1.21 18.71 12.05
C GLN A 58 0.69 19.62 10.93
N GLU A 59 1.14 19.42 9.69
CA GLU A 59 0.79 20.24 8.54
C GLU A 59 -0.43 19.69 7.80
N THR A 60 -1.30 20.58 7.33
CA THR A 60 -2.43 20.25 6.46
C THR A 60 -1.97 20.34 5.01
N PRO A 61 -2.25 19.36 4.13
CA PRO A 61 -3.20 18.25 4.30
C PRO A 61 -2.62 16.94 4.86
N TYR A 62 -1.31 16.87 5.10
CA TYR A 62 -0.59 15.65 5.48
C TYR A 62 -1.09 14.97 6.76
N ARG A 63 -1.46 15.74 7.78
CA ARG A 63 -2.08 15.21 9.00
C ARG A 63 -3.38 14.45 8.72
N GLU A 64 -4.22 15.00 7.83
CA GLU A 64 -5.52 14.41 7.49
C GLU A 64 -5.33 13.15 6.65
N HIS A 65 -4.36 13.17 5.74
CA HIS A 65 -3.96 12.00 4.98
C HIS A 65 -3.43 10.89 5.89
N LEU A 66 -2.56 11.21 6.85
CA LEU A 66 -2.04 10.21 7.80
C LEU A 66 -3.13 9.58 8.65
N ALA A 67 -4.09 10.38 9.14
CA ALA A 67 -5.23 9.87 9.90
C ALA A 67 -6.09 8.93 9.04
N LEU A 68 -6.43 9.35 7.81
CA LEU A 68 -7.19 8.52 6.87
C LEU A 68 -6.47 7.19 6.57
N LEU A 69 -5.16 7.27 6.31
CA LEU A 69 -4.34 6.10 6.00
C LEU A 69 -4.29 5.12 7.16
N THR A 70 -3.94 5.61 8.34
CA THR A 70 -3.69 4.78 9.53
C THR A 70 -4.99 4.20 10.11
N GLU A 71 -6.06 4.98 10.15
CA GLU A 71 -7.32 4.55 10.79
C GLU A 71 -8.21 3.70 9.87
N LYS A 72 -8.16 3.93 8.56
CA LYS A 72 -9.13 3.35 7.61
C LYS A 72 -8.49 2.56 6.49
N VAL A 73 -7.53 3.13 5.77
CA VAL A 73 -7.04 2.57 4.50
C VAL A 73 -6.13 1.36 4.75
N ILE A 74 -5.06 1.52 5.54
CA ILE A 74 -4.08 0.46 5.81
C ILE A 74 -4.73 -0.76 6.48
N PRO A 75 -5.58 -0.61 7.51
CA PRO A 75 -6.30 -1.76 8.09
C PRO A 75 -7.16 -2.50 7.05
N SER A 76 -7.88 -1.76 6.20
CA SER A 76 -8.76 -2.34 5.19
C SER A 76 -7.98 -3.06 4.08
N LEU A 77 -6.85 -2.49 3.63
CA LEU A 77 -5.95 -3.15 2.67
C LEU A 77 -5.32 -4.42 3.26
N THR A 78 -4.91 -4.37 4.53
CA THR A 78 -4.35 -5.53 5.23
C THR A 78 -5.38 -6.63 5.39
N GLN A 79 -6.63 -6.29 5.75
CA GLN A 79 -7.74 -7.24 5.81
C GLN A 79 -8.06 -7.85 4.45
N ALA A 80 -8.15 -7.02 3.39
CA ALA A 80 -8.38 -7.50 2.03
C ALA A 80 -7.26 -8.46 1.55
N SER A 81 -6.01 -8.18 1.94
CA SER A 81 -4.86 -9.05 1.66
C SER A 81 -4.92 -10.38 2.42
N LEU A 82 -5.35 -10.37 3.69
CA LEU A 82 -5.53 -11.57 4.52
C LEU A 82 -6.64 -12.51 3.99
N HIS A 83 -7.66 -11.95 3.33
CA HIS A 83 -8.77 -12.73 2.78
C HIS A 83 -8.56 -13.18 1.32
N SER A 84 -7.45 -12.83 0.67
CA SER A 84 -7.18 -13.22 -0.71
C SER A 84 -6.44 -14.59 -0.78
N PRO A 85 -7.02 -15.63 -1.40
CA PRO A 85 -6.40 -16.95 -1.52
C PRO A 85 -5.22 -17.02 -2.51
N HIS A 86 -4.92 -15.93 -3.24
CA HIS A 86 -3.81 -15.83 -4.18
C HIS A 86 -2.88 -14.67 -3.79
N ARG A 87 -2.08 -14.86 -2.75
CA ARG A 87 -1.09 -13.87 -2.31
C ARG A 87 0.20 -13.99 -3.14
N PRO A 88 0.53 -13.07 -4.06
CA PRO A 88 1.93 -12.85 -4.43
C PRO A 88 2.68 -12.29 -3.21
N PRO A 89 3.96 -12.60 -3.01
CA PRO A 89 4.73 -12.11 -1.87
C PRO A 89 4.92 -10.60 -2.01
N THR A 90 4.01 -9.82 -1.44
CA THR A 90 4.12 -8.36 -1.37
C THR A 90 4.87 -7.92 -0.11
N PHE A 91 5.37 -6.70 -0.19
CA PHE A 91 6.23 -5.94 0.70
C PHE A 91 6.14 -6.22 2.21
N LEU A 92 4.96 -6.59 2.72
CA LEU A 92 4.75 -7.00 4.12
C LEU A 92 5.62 -8.21 4.54
N ASP A 93 5.97 -9.10 3.60
CA ASP A 93 6.89 -10.21 3.88
C ASP A 93 8.33 -9.74 4.16
N ARG A 94 8.73 -8.56 3.67
CA ARG A 94 10.06 -7.98 3.92
C ARG A 94 10.19 -7.26 5.26
N ILE A 95 9.08 -6.94 5.91
CA ILE A 95 9.07 -6.21 7.19
C ILE A 95 9.11 -7.20 8.38
N THR A 96 8.86 -8.48 8.14
CA THR A 96 9.01 -9.55 9.15
C THR A 96 10.36 -10.25 9.11
N VAL A 97 11.17 -9.86 10.09
CA VAL A 97 12.21 -10.61 10.82
C VAL A 97 13.67 -10.51 10.30
N PRO A 98 14.58 -9.88 11.08
CA PRO A 98 16.01 -9.98 10.84
C PRO A 98 16.48 -11.43 11.02
N LYS A 99 17.30 -11.84 10.04
CA LYS A 99 18.08 -13.06 9.92
C LYS A 99 18.73 -13.48 11.27
N ASN A 100 18.10 -14.39 12.02
CA ASN A 100 18.77 -15.21 13.03
C ASN A 100 17.90 -16.42 13.42
N GLN A 101 18.00 -17.51 12.66
CA GLN A 101 18.52 -18.79 13.17
C GLN A 101 18.50 -19.84 12.05
N LEU A 102 19.70 -20.03 11.50
CA LEU A 102 20.15 -21.25 10.85
C LEU A 102 19.94 -22.44 11.81
N MET A 103 19.32 -23.53 11.35
CA MET A 103 19.92 -24.88 11.27
C MET A 103 18.82 -25.97 11.21
N PRO A 104 18.93 -26.95 10.29
CA PRO A 104 18.09 -28.13 10.30
C PRO A 104 18.57 -29.13 11.37
N PRO A 105 17.68 -29.86 12.06
CA PRO A 105 18.11 -30.99 12.87
C PRO A 105 18.56 -32.12 11.94
N ALA A 106 19.88 -32.30 11.90
CA ALA A 106 20.54 -33.46 11.34
C ALA A 106 19.93 -34.75 11.90
N MET A 107 19.65 -35.70 11.00
CA MET A 107 19.50 -37.12 11.32
C MET A 107 20.64 -37.54 12.26
N ARG A 108 20.34 -37.74 13.53
CA ARG A 108 21.16 -38.58 14.40
C ARG A 108 20.68 -40.02 14.20
N ARG A 109 21.65 -40.81 13.74
CA ARG A 109 21.76 -42.28 13.66
C ARG A 109 20.73 -43.07 14.43
#